data_AF-A0A3A0CRK4-F1
#
_entry.id   AF-A0A3A0CRK4-F1
#
_cell.length_a   1.000
_cell.length_b   1.000
_cell.length_c   1.000
_cell.angle_alpha   90.00
_cell.angle_beta   90.00
_cell.angle_gamma   90.00
#
_symmetry.space_group_name_H-M   'P 1'
#
loop_
_entity.id
_entity.type
_entity.pdbx_description
1 polymer ?
#
loop_
_entity_poly.entity_id
_entity_poly.type
_entity_poly.pdbx_seq_one_letter_code
_entity_poly.pdbx_strand_id
1 'polypeptide(L)'
;MIPIRDDNPTAGTPVMTIALIVINVLVFFVELGQGQRMQEFIWKYGYVPAELTESRTDLRRAMIEDAPLQPATDQFGHRLVDPFGRPLARRVPLPFDEATALPAWMNIFTCMFLHGGWGHLLGNMLYLWIFGNNVEDRLGPLLFLVFYLATGLVGNLAHTLFDSGVVPLVGASGAISGLMGGYLLLFPHARVLALVPAGWYWFTVKLPAWIFLGVYVVLQNAFPVLGGFVSSGGSTSAVAYLAHLGGFVGGMAFIHLFPHRPLLHRARREISDEDADLVI
;
A
#
# COMPACT_ATOMS: atom_id res chain seq x y z
N MET A 1 4.64 -10.88 10.75
CA MET A 1 3.76 -10.83 11.94
C MET A 1 2.42 -10.27 11.51
N ILE A 2 1.31 -10.86 11.92
CA ILE A 2 -0.03 -10.43 11.51
C ILE A 2 -0.70 -9.74 12.70
N PRO A 3 -1.06 -8.45 12.62
CA PRO A 3 -1.72 -7.78 13.73
C PRO A 3 -3.14 -8.33 13.89
N ILE A 4 -3.59 -8.55 15.13
CA ILE A 4 -4.95 -8.97 15.47
C ILE A 4 -5.76 -7.77 15.97
N ARG A 5 -5.17 -6.99 16.88
CA ARG A 5 -5.75 -5.78 17.47
C ARG A 5 -4.69 -4.99 18.23
N ASP A 6 -4.97 -3.72 18.51
CA ASP A 6 -4.25 -2.94 19.50
C ASP A 6 -4.97 -2.93 20.86
N ASP A 7 -4.39 -2.22 21.84
CA ASP A 7 -4.97 -2.01 23.17
C ASP A 7 -5.63 -0.64 23.34
N ASN A 8 -5.66 0.20 22.30
CA ASN A 8 -6.27 1.51 22.36
C ASN A 8 -7.79 1.41 22.14
N PRO A 9 -8.61 1.79 23.11
CA PRO A 9 -10.06 1.77 22.94
C PRO A 9 -10.49 2.84 21.91
N THR A 10 -11.24 2.40 20.90
CA THR A 10 -11.89 3.30 19.92
C THR A 10 -13.13 3.92 20.55
N ALA A 11 -13.30 5.22 20.42
CA ALA A 11 -14.41 5.95 21.04
C ALA A 11 -15.47 6.42 20.03
N GLY A 12 -15.09 6.62 18.77
CA GLY A 12 -16.00 6.94 17.66
C GLY A 12 -16.30 5.74 16.77
N THR A 13 -17.34 5.87 15.93
CA THR A 13 -17.48 4.96 14.78
C THR A 13 -16.50 5.41 13.70
N PRO A 14 -15.57 4.56 13.23
CA PRO A 14 -14.54 4.94 12.28
C PRO A 14 -15.11 4.97 10.85
N VAL A 15 -15.98 5.94 10.59
CA VAL A 15 -16.79 6.03 9.36
C VAL A 15 -15.93 6.14 8.10
N MET A 16 -14.82 6.87 8.15
CA MET A 16 -13.96 7.06 7.00
C MET A 16 -13.08 5.83 6.75
N THR A 17 -12.58 5.20 7.82
CA THR A 17 -11.87 3.92 7.74
C THR A 17 -12.75 2.86 7.08
N ILE A 18 -14.02 2.74 7.51
CA ILE A 18 -14.99 1.82 6.91
C ILE A 18 -15.26 2.21 5.45
N ALA A 19 -15.46 3.49 5.14
CA ALA A 19 -15.70 3.94 3.78
C ALA A 19 -14.54 3.60 2.85
N LEU A 20 -13.29 3.83 3.27
CA LEU A 20 -12.11 3.46 2.50
C LEU A 20 -12.04 1.94 2.29
N ILE A 21 -12.32 1.14 3.32
CA ILE A 21 -12.37 -0.33 3.17
C ILE A 21 -13.41 -0.74 2.13
N VAL A 22 -14.62 -0.21 2.22
CA VAL A 22 -15.70 -0.50 1.27
C VAL A 22 -15.31 -0.10 -0.15
N ILE A 23 -14.75 1.10 -0.34
CA ILE A 23 -14.32 1.56 -1.66
C ILE A 23 -13.26 0.63 -2.25
N ASN A 24 -12.22 0.27 -1.47
CA ASN A 24 -11.16 -0.63 -1.93
C ASN A 24 -11.71 -2.02 -2.30
N VAL A 25 -12.64 -2.56 -1.50
CA VAL A 25 -13.28 -3.85 -1.79
C VAL A 25 -14.13 -3.76 -3.07
N LEU A 26 -14.90 -2.69 -3.26
CA LEU A 26 -15.70 -2.48 -4.46
C LEU A 26 -14.83 -2.35 -5.71
N VAL A 27 -13.76 -1.54 -5.65
CA VAL A 27 -12.78 -1.42 -6.73
C VAL A 27 -12.16 -2.78 -7.05
N PHE A 28 -11.81 -3.57 -6.04
CA PHE A 28 -11.27 -4.91 -6.26
C PHE A 28 -12.26 -5.87 -6.94
N PHE A 29 -13.55 -5.78 -6.63
CA PHE A 29 -14.55 -6.54 -7.39
C PHE A 29 -14.68 -6.07 -8.85
N VAL A 30 -14.51 -4.77 -9.11
CA VAL A 30 -14.43 -4.25 -10.49
C VAL A 30 -13.18 -4.77 -11.19
N GLU A 31 -12.03 -4.82 -10.51
CA GLU A 31 -10.79 -5.43 -11.01
C GLU A 31 -11.05 -6.89 -11.41
N LEU A 32 -11.59 -7.71 -10.50
CA LEU A 32 -11.91 -9.12 -10.77
C LEU A 32 -12.86 -9.29 -11.96
N GLY A 33 -13.82 -8.37 -12.12
CA GLY A 33 -14.75 -8.35 -13.25
C GLY A 33 -14.11 -8.11 -14.62
N GLN A 34 -12.86 -7.63 -14.69
CA GLN A 34 -12.17 -7.37 -15.96
C GLN A 34 -11.73 -8.64 -16.70
N GLY A 35 -11.55 -9.77 -16.01
CA GLY A 35 -11.11 -11.02 -16.60
C GLY A 35 -9.81 -10.87 -17.41
N GLN A 36 -9.86 -11.14 -18.72
CA GLN A 36 -8.70 -11.03 -19.62
C GLN A 36 -8.15 -9.59 -19.76
N ARG A 37 -8.97 -8.58 -19.43
CA ARG A 37 -8.61 -7.15 -19.53
C ARG A 37 -8.04 -6.58 -18.23
N MET A 38 -7.80 -7.43 -17.22
CA MET A 38 -7.23 -7.01 -15.93
C MET A 38 -5.93 -6.22 -16.12
N GLN A 39 -5.06 -6.66 -17.04
CA GLN A 39 -3.80 -5.99 -17.29
C GLN A 39 -4.01 -4.58 -17.86
N GLU A 40 -4.82 -4.42 -18.90
CA GLU A 40 -5.20 -3.10 -19.44
C GLU A 40 -5.77 -2.19 -18.35
N PHE A 41 -6.62 -2.73 -17.46
CA PHE A 41 -7.22 -1.98 -16.37
C PHE A 41 -6.17 -1.47 -15.37
N ILE A 42 -5.22 -2.33 -14.97
CA ILE A 42 -4.11 -1.93 -14.09
C ILE A 42 -3.24 -0.87 -14.76
N TRP A 43 -2.95 -1.01 -16.05
CA TRP A 43 -2.16 0.00 -16.77
C TRP A 43 -2.90 1.33 -16.88
N LYS A 44 -4.22 1.31 -17.04
CA LYS A 44 -5.04 2.53 -17.15
C LYS A 44 -5.16 3.33 -15.85
N TYR A 45 -5.34 2.64 -14.72
CA TYR A 45 -5.63 3.28 -13.43
C TYR A 45 -4.45 3.22 -12.45
N GLY A 46 -3.41 2.46 -12.77
CA GLY A 46 -2.16 2.39 -12.03
C GLY A 46 -1.28 3.60 -12.33
N TYR A 47 -0.36 3.88 -11.42
CA TYR A 47 0.52 5.03 -11.53
C TYR A 47 1.86 4.62 -12.10
N VAL A 48 2.23 5.12 -13.29
CA VAL A 48 3.53 4.87 -13.91
C VAL A 48 4.50 6.01 -13.53
N PRO A 49 5.52 5.76 -12.68
CA PRO A 49 6.44 6.80 -12.22
C PRO A 49 7.11 7.60 -13.34
N ALA A 50 7.52 6.91 -14.42
CA ALA A 50 8.14 7.53 -15.60
C ALA A 50 7.27 8.64 -16.23
N GLU A 51 5.94 8.58 -16.08
CA GLU A 51 5.02 9.58 -16.68
C GLU A 51 5.20 10.98 -16.07
N LEU A 52 5.67 11.08 -14.81
CA LEU A 52 5.96 12.39 -14.18
C LEU A 52 7.35 12.93 -14.53
N THR A 53 8.29 12.06 -14.91
CA THR A 53 9.70 12.42 -15.05
C THR A 53 10.14 12.52 -16.51
N GLU A 54 9.45 11.85 -17.42
CA GLU A 54 9.84 11.73 -18.82
C GLU A 54 8.90 12.46 -19.78
N SER A 55 9.44 12.86 -20.94
CA SER A 55 8.59 13.31 -22.04
C SER A 55 7.77 12.14 -22.58
N ARG A 56 6.61 12.43 -23.19
CA ARG A 56 5.75 11.38 -23.79
C ARG A 56 6.49 10.51 -24.82
N THR A 57 7.46 11.09 -25.53
CA THR A 57 8.29 10.37 -26.51
C THR A 57 9.31 9.46 -25.82
N ASP A 58 9.94 9.93 -24.76
CA ASP A 58 10.92 9.16 -23.99
C ASP A 58 10.24 8.02 -23.23
N LEU A 59 9.09 8.28 -22.60
CA LEU A 59 8.26 7.26 -21.96
C LEU A 59 7.90 6.14 -22.94
N ARG A 60 7.48 6.50 -24.16
CA ARG A 60 7.15 5.50 -25.19
C ARG A 60 8.36 4.65 -25.56
N ARG A 61 9.55 5.26 -25.64
CA ARG A 61 10.80 4.55 -25.91
C ARG A 61 11.14 3.62 -24.74
N ALA A 62 11.12 4.12 -23.51
CA ALA A 62 11.38 3.34 -22.30
C ALA A 62 10.46 2.13 -22.21
N MET A 63 9.15 2.29 -22.46
CA MET A 63 8.20 1.18 -22.47
C MET A 63 8.47 0.12 -23.55
N ILE A 64 9.12 0.48 -24.65
CA ILE A 64 9.55 -0.48 -25.68
C ILE A 64 10.86 -1.17 -25.27
N GLU A 65 11.79 -0.44 -24.67
CA GLU A 65 13.10 -0.93 -24.24
C GLU A 65 13.03 -1.81 -22.98
N ASP A 66 12.10 -1.52 -22.08
CA ASP A 66 11.88 -2.26 -20.82
C ASP A 66 10.79 -3.33 -20.94
N ALA A 67 10.17 -3.44 -22.11
CA ALA A 67 9.19 -4.48 -22.40
C ALA A 67 9.77 -5.88 -22.12
N PRO A 68 9.06 -6.72 -21.33
CA PRO A 68 9.58 -8.01 -20.89
C PRO A 68 9.86 -8.93 -22.07
N LEU A 69 10.99 -9.63 -22.00
CA LEU A 69 11.35 -10.68 -22.95
C LEU A 69 10.56 -11.95 -22.62
N GLN A 70 9.82 -12.45 -23.60
CA GLN A 70 9.19 -13.76 -23.54
C GLN A 70 9.79 -14.68 -24.60
N PRO A 71 9.86 -15.99 -24.37
CA PRO A 71 10.23 -16.96 -25.40
C PRO A 71 9.37 -16.74 -26.64
N ALA A 72 10.02 -16.60 -27.79
CA ALA A 72 9.29 -16.48 -29.04
C ALA A 72 8.64 -17.84 -29.35
N THR A 73 7.36 -17.85 -29.67
CA THR A 73 6.62 -19.07 -30.04
C THR A 73 6.04 -18.92 -31.43
N ASP A 74 5.91 -20.04 -32.13
CA ASP A 74 5.10 -20.09 -33.35
C ASP A 74 3.59 -19.99 -33.03
N GLN A 75 2.76 -20.04 -34.08
CA GLN A 75 1.31 -20.01 -33.97
C GLN A 75 0.70 -21.22 -33.23
N PHE A 76 1.47 -22.29 -33.02
CA PHE A 76 1.06 -23.50 -32.32
C PHE A 76 1.61 -23.55 -30.88
N GLY A 77 2.36 -22.53 -30.46
CA GLY A 77 2.94 -22.43 -29.12
C GLY A 77 4.30 -23.11 -28.95
N HIS A 78 4.93 -23.62 -30.03
CA HIS A 78 6.27 -24.19 -29.94
C HIS A 78 7.32 -23.09 -29.82
N ARG A 79 8.29 -23.27 -28.91
CA ARG A 79 9.39 -22.31 -28.72
C ARG A 79 10.27 -22.28 -29.96
N LEU A 80 10.48 -21.08 -30.49
CA LEU A 80 11.40 -20.81 -31.57
C LEU A 80 12.83 -20.82 -31.03
N VAL A 81 13.72 -21.44 -31.79
CA VAL A 81 15.15 -21.51 -31.48
C VAL A 81 15.95 -21.07 -32.71
N ASP A 82 17.17 -20.58 -32.49
CA ASP A 82 18.11 -20.29 -33.57
C ASP A 82 18.67 -21.59 -34.20
N PRO A 83 19.44 -21.52 -35.30
CA PRO A 83 20.05 -22.69 -35.93
C PRO A 83 21.01 -23.50 -35.03
N PHE A 84 21.39 -22.95 -33.88
CA PHE A 84 22.25 -23.58 -32.88
C PHE A 84 21.46 -24.09 -31.66
N GLY A 85 20.12 -24.05 -31.70
CA GLY A 85 19.24 -24.53 -30.65
C GLY A 85 19.06 -23.57 -29.47
N ARG A 86 19.48 -22.30 -29.59
CA ARG A 86 19.31 -21.30 -28.51
C ARG A 86 17.89 -20.71 -28.57
N PRO A 87 17.20 -20.55 -27.43
CA PRO A 87 15.86 -19.96 -27.40
C PRO A 87 15.85 -18.54 -27.98
N LEU A 88 14.97 -18.30 -28.95
CA LEU A 88 14.67 -16.94 -29.38
C LEU A 88 13.71 -16.30 -28.39
N ALA A 89 13.86 -14.99 -28.17
CA ALA A 89 12.98 -14.19 -27.33
C ALA A 89 12.44 -13.00 -28.11
N ARG A 90 11.20 -12.60 -27.81
CA ARG A 90 10.59 -11.36 -28.31
C ARG A 90 10.16 -10.51 -27.13
N ARG A 91 10.22 -9.19 -27.31
CA ARG A 91 9.62 -8.26 -26.36
C ARG A 91 8.11 -8.26 -26.52
N VAL A 92 7.38 -8.31 -25.41
CA VAL A 92 5.92 -8.14 -25.41
C VAL A 92 5.61 -6.66 -25.23
N PRO A 93 5.00 -5.99 -26.24
CA PRO A 93 4.70 -4.57 -26.15
C PRO A 93 3.90 -4.26 -24.89
N LEU A 94 4.31 -3.22 -24.18
CA LEU A 94 3.57 -2.68 -23.05
C LEU A 94 2.41 -1.79 -23.57
N PRO A 95 1.26 -1.77 -22.88
CA PRO A 95 0.05 -1.07 -23.32
C PRO A 95 0.17 0.46 -23.08
N PHE A 96 0.89 1.14 -23.97
CA PHE A 96 1.20 2.58 -23.86
C PHE A 96 -0.04 3.48 -23.88
N ASP A 97 -1.04 3.13 -24.69
CA ASP A 97 -2.26 3.93 -24.82
C ASP A 97 -3.08 3.86 -23.54
N GLU A 98 -3.14 2.68 -22.90
CA GLU A 98 -3.74 2.48 -21.59
C GLU A 98 -2.94 3.22 -20.51
N ALA A 99 -1.61 3.05 -20.49
CA ALA A 99 -0.72 3.71 -19.52
C ALA A 99 -0.88 5.24 -19.50
N THR A 100 -1.20 5.84 -20.65
CA THR A 100 -1.33 7.29 -20.82
C THR A 100 -2.78 7.73 -21.06
N ALA A 101 -3.76 6.85 -20.79
CA ALA A 101 -5.18 7.13 -21.00
C ALA A 101 -5.74 8.12 -19.97
N LEU A 102 -5.17 8.14 -18.77
CA LEU A 102 -5.44 9.11 -17.71
C LEU A 102 -4.14 9.83 -17.37
N PRO A 103 -4.19 11.11 -16.98
CA PRO A 103 -2.98 11.85 -16.63
C PRO A 103 -2.38 11.34 -15.32
N ALA A 104 -1.05 11.32 -15.22
CA ALA A 104 -0.28 10.92 -14.03
C ALA A 104 -0.81 11.46 -12.71
N TRP A 105 -1.25 12.73 -12.66
CA TRP A 105 -1.75 13.36 -11.44
C TRP A 105 -3.07 12.76 -10.93
N MET A 106 -3.85 12.10 -11.79
CA MET A 106 -5.01 11.30 -11.37
C MET A 106 -4.55 9.91 -10.95
N ASN A 107 -3.68 9.30 -11.75
CA ASN A 107 -3.20 7.94 -11.55
C ASN A 107 -2.48 7.76 -10.21
N ILE A 108 -1.73 8.76 -9.76
CA ILE A 108 -1.05 8.77 -8.46
C ILE A 108 -2.01 8.63 -7.27
N PHE A 109 -3.30 8.92 -7.44
CA PHE A 109 -4.34 8.69 -6.44
C PHE A 109 -5.16 7.44 -6.73
N THR A 110 -5.54 7.17 -7.98
CA THR A 110 -6.36 5.98 -8.30
C THR A 110 -5.60 4.69 -8.03
N CYS A 111 -4.28 4.68 -8.21
CA CYS A 111 -3.44 3.53 -7.90
C CYS A 111 -3.53 3.12 -6.42
N MET A 112 -3.83 4.06 -5.52
CA MET A 112 -4.00 3.81 -4.08
C MET A 112 -5.20 2.91 -3.77
N PHE A 113 -6.06 2.62 -4.74
CA PHE A 113 -7.25 1.79 -4.58
C PHE A 113 -7.18 0.45 -5.34
N LEU A 114 -6.17 0.26 -6.19
CA LEU A 114 -5.96 -0.96 -6.97
C LEU A 114 -5.24 -2.03 -6.15
N HIS A 115 -5.53 -3.30 -6.41
CA HIS A 115 -4.90 -4.42 -5.71
C HIS A 115 -4.55 -5.57 -6.64
N GLY A 116 -3.26 -5.93 -6.68
CA GLY A 116 -2.75 -7.07 -7.46
C GLY A 116 -3.18 -8.47 -6.99
N GLY A 117 -4.16 -8.60 -6.08
CA GLY A 117 -4.70 -9.89 -5.65
C GLY A 117 -5.26 -9.91 -4.22
N TRP A 118 -5.88 -11.03 -3.84
CA TRP A 118 -6.56 -11.20 -2.55
C TRP A 118 -5.65 -10.96 -1.34
N GLY A 119 -4.44 -11.52 -1.34
CA GLY A 119 -3.49 -11.31 -0.24
C GLY A 119 -3.10 -9.84 -0.06
N HIS A 120 -2.98 -9.11 -1.18
CA HIS A 120 -2.66 -7.68 -1.16
C HIS A 120 -3.83 -6.87 -0.58
N LEU A 121 -5.07 -7.12 -1.04
CA LEU A 121 -6.26 -6.46 -0.50
C LEU A 121 -6.45 -6.78 0.99
N LEU A 122 -6.48 -8.06 1.36
CA LEU A 122 -6.74 -8.48 2.74
C LEU A 122 -5.69 -7.92 3.70
N GLY A 123 -4.42 -7.89 3.30
CA GLY A 123 -3.35 -7.26 4.07
C GLY A 123 -3.61 -5.76 4.27
N ASN A 124 -3.86 -5.01 3.21
CA ASN A 124 -4.14 -3.57 3.31
C ASN A 124 -5.35 -3.29 4.19
N MET A 125 -6.46 -4.00 3.99
CA MET A 125 -7.69 -3.77 4.76
C MET A 125 -7.53 -4.14 6.23
N LEU A 126 -6.76 -5.19 6.55
CA LEU A 126 -6.46 -5.56 7.94
C LEU A 126 -5.69 -4.45 8.66
N TYR A 127 -4.65 -3.91 8.05
CA TYR A 127 -3.84 -2.85 8.65
C TYR A 127 -4.62 -1.53 8.73
N LEU A 128 -5.38 -1.19 7.69
CA LEU A 128 -6.27 -0.04 7.70
C LEU A 128 -7.33 -0.16 8.81
N TRP A 129 -7.89 -1.35 9.03
CA TRP A 129 -8.87 -1.59 10.09
C TRP A 129 -8.28 -1.45 11.50
N ILE A 130 -7.07 -1.99 11.72
CA ILE A 130 -6.47 -2.04 13.06
C ILE A 130 -5.89 -0.69 13.50
N PHE A 131 -5.34 0.09 12.57
CA PHE A 131 -4.67 1.36 12.90
C PHE A 131 -5.49 2.59 12.48
N GLY A 132 -6.40 2.44 11.51
CA GLY A 132 -7.16 3.54 10.91
C GLY A 132 -8.13 4.19 11.86
N ASN A 133 -8.92 3.37 12.56
CA ASN A 133 -9.86 3.78 13.59
C ASN A 133 -9.22 4.67 14.68
N ASN A 134 -8.03 4.31 15.17
CA ASN A 134 -7.35 5.08 16.23
C ASN A 134 -6.86 6.45 15.74
N VAL A 135 -6.35 6.52 14.51
CA VAL A 135 -5.91 7.79 13.93
C VAL A 135 -7.11 8.64 13.52
N GLU A 136 -8.18 8.03 13.00
CA GLU A 136 -9.44 8.70 12.69
C GLU A 136 -10.09 9.30 13.93
N ASP A 137 -10.06 8.62 15.07
CA ASP A 137 -10.55 9.18 16.34
C ASP A 137 -9.81 10.48 16.73
N ARG A 138 -8.51 10.57 16.42
CA ARG A 138 -7.68 11.74 16.74
C ARG A 138 -7.86 12.88 15.75
N LEU A 139 -8.04 12.58 14.47
CA LEU A 139 -8.13 13.60 13.40
C LEU A 139 -9.58 13.99 13.07
N GLY A 140 -10.54 13.10 13.30
CA GLY A 140 -11.85 13.12 12.68
C GLY A 140 -11.83 12.65 11.21
N PRO A 141 -13.01 12.36 10.64
CA PRO A 141 -13.13 11.65 9.35
C PRO A 141 -12.56 12.43 8.17
N LEU A 142 -12.80 13.74 8.09
CA LEU A 142 -12.33 14.56 6.96
C LEU A 142 -10.80 14.70 6.95
N LEU A 143 -10.21 15.02 8.10
CA LEU A 143 -8.76 15.19 8.20
C LEU A 143 -8.04 13.84 8.07
N PHE A 144 -8.65 12.75 8.54
CA PHE A 144 -8.16 11.40 8.29
C PHE A 144 -8.07 11.08 6.80
N LEU A 145 -9.11 11.41 6.01
CA LEU A 145 -9.09 11.22 4.56
C LEU A 145 -7.97 12.04 3.90
N VAL A 146 -7.82 13.31 4.27
CA VAL A 146 -6.76 14.18 3.76
C VAL A 146 -5.38 13.62 4.12
N PHE A 147 -5.19 13.18 5.36
CA PHE A 147 -3.95 12.57 5.83
C PHE A 147 -3.63 11.27 5.08
N TYR A 148 -4.61 10.40 4.87
CA TYR A 148 -4.46 9.17 4.10
C TYR A 148 -4.02 9.45 2.65
N LEU A 149 -4.71 10.37 1.96
CA LEU A 149 -4.36 10.73 0.58
C LEU A 149 -3.00 11.43 0.49
N ALA A 150 -2.69 12.34 1.41
CA ALA A 150 -1.43 13.07 1.42
C ALA A 150 -0.22 12.16 1.67
N THR A 151 -0.33 11.21 2.61
CA THR A 151 0.76 10.26 2.88
C THR A 151 0.94 9.24 1.76
N GLY A 152 -0.14 8.81 1.11
CA GLY A 152 -0.07 8.00 -0.11
C GLY A 152 0.63 8.73 -1.25
N LEU A 153 0.28 10.00 -1.49
CA LEU A 153 0.94 10.86 -2.45
C LEU A 153 2.44 10.99 -2.17
N VAL A 154 2.83 11.29 -0.92
CA VAL A 154 4.24 11.37 -0.52
C VAL A 154 4.96 10.04 -0.71
N GLY A 155 4.32 8.91 -0.41
CA GLY A 155 4.87 7.60 -0.70
C GLY A 155 5.13 7.41 -2.20
N ASN A 156 4.14 7.66 -3.05
CA ASN A 156 4.28 7.49 -4.50
C ASN A 156 5.35 8.43 -5.09
N LEU A 157 5.42 9.69 -4.63
CA LEU A 157 6.46 10.62 -5.03
C LEU A 157 7.84 10.19 -4.52
N ALA A 158 7.95 9.72 -3.27
CA ALA A 158 9.20 9.20 -2.73
C ALA A 158 9.70 8.03 -3.56
N HIS A 159 8.85 7.10 -3.97
CA HIS A 159 9.26 6.04 -4.90
C HIS A 159 9.75 6.61 -6.23
N THR A 160 8.97 7.51 -6.84
CA THR A 160 9.29 8.12 -8.15
C THR A 160 10.65 8.82 -8.16
N LEU A 161 11.06 9.43 -7.04
CA LEU A 161 12.35 10.12 -6.93
C LEU A 161 13.58 9.20 -7.03
N PHE A 162 13.41 7.90 -6.73
CA PHE A 162 14.52 6.94 -6.74
C PHE A 162 14.35 5.84 -7.79
N ASP A 163 13.11 5.55 -8.18
CA ASP A 163 12.76 4.59 -9.21
C ASP A 163 11.62 5.17 -10.05
N SER A 164 11.99 5.77 -11.17
CA SER A 164 11.09 6.36 -12.15
C SER A 164 10.79 5.38 -13.29
N GLY A 165 10.66 4.08 -13.01
CA GLY A 165 10.45 3.05 -14.03
C GLY A 165 9.07 3.08 -14.70
N VAL A 166 8.89 2.21 -15.69
CA VAL A 166 7.65 2.10 -16.48
C VAL A 166 6.61 1.13 -15.89
N VAL A 167 6.91 0.47 -14.78
CA VAL A 167 6.00 -0.50 -14.15
C VAL A 167 4.93 0.24 -13.33
N PRO A 168 3.63 0.02 -13.57
CA PRO A 168 2.57 0.68 -12.80
C PRO A 168 2.61 0.28 -11.33
N LEU A 169 2.55 1.28 -10.46
CA LEU A 169 2.29 1.13 -9.04
C LEU A 169 0.81 0.85 -8.79
N VAL A 170 0.56 -0.04 -7.84
CA VAL A 170 -0.78 -0.40 -7.35
C VAL A 170 -0.75 -0.61 -5.84
N GLY A 171 -1.77 -0.17 -5.13
CA GLY A 171 -2.00 -0.49 -3.72
C GLY A 171 -2.15 0.71 -2.80
N ALA A 172 -3.06 0.57 -1.83
CA ALA A 172 -3.24 1.45 -0.67
C ALA A 172 -2.04 1.51 0.29
N SER A 173 -1.10 0.58 0.13
CA SER A 173 -0.03 0.28 1.08
C SER A 173 0.88 1.47 1.43
N GLY A 174 1.14 2.40 0.51
CA GLY A 174 1.89 3.64 0.79
C GLY A 174 1.18 4.54 1.79
N ALA A 175 -0.12 4.77 1.59
CA ALA A 175 -0.95 5.55 2.51
C ALA A 175 -1.15 4.85 3.86
N ILE A 176 -1.34 3.53 3.86
CA ILE A 176 -1.44 2.74 5.09
C ILE A 176 -0.10 2.77 5.86
N SER A 177 1.03 2.79 5.15
CA SER A 177 2.34 2.99 5.79
C SER A 177 2.44 4.35 6.47
N GLY A 178 1.96 5.42 5.84
CA GLY A 178 1.87 6.74 6.48
C GLY A 178 0.88 6.80 7.64
N LEU A 179 -0.25 6.11 7.54
CA LEU A 179 -1.15 5.89 8.65
C LEU A 179 -0.43 5.30 9.87
N MET A 180 0.38 4.25 9.66
CA MET A 180 1.17 3.65 10.73
C MET A 180 2.27 4.57 11.28
N GLY A 181 2.89 5.39 10.42
CA GLY A 181 3.85 6.40 10.86
C GLY A 181 3.22 7.44 11.79
N GLY A 182 2.02 7.93 11.46
CA GLY A 182 1.25 8.82 12.33
C GLY A 182 0.79 8.13 13.62
N TYR A 183 0.29 6.89 13.50
CA TYR A 183 -0.12 6.07 14.65
C TYR A 183 1.01 5.90 15.66
N LEU A 184 2.24 5.64 15.21
CA LEU A 184 3.41 5.47 16.07
C LEU A 184 3.64 6.68 16.99
N LEU A 185 3.47 7.89 16.47
CA LEU A 185 3.67 9.12 17.24
C LEU A 185 2.48 9.49 18.12
N LEU A 186 1.27 9.14 17.69
CA LEU A 186 0.05 9.34 18.50
C LEU A 186 -0.05 8.36 19.67
N PHE A 187 0.44 7.13 19.49
CA PHE A 187 0.27 6.03 20.44
C PHE A 187 1.58 5.27 20.73
N PRO A 188 2.66 5.94 21.19
CA PRO A 188 3.98 5.33 21.34
C PRO A 188 4.03 4.20 22.38
N HIS A 189 3.09 4.20 23.33
CA HIS A 189 3.00 3.20 24.40
C HIS A 189 1.97 2.10 24.14
N ALA A 190 1.22 2.18 23.03
CA ALA A 190 0.24 1.17 22.69
C ALA A 190 0.90 -0.18 22.42
N ARG A 191 0.16 -1.26 22.64
CA ARG A 191 0.61 -2.62 22.40
C ARG A 191 -0.26 -3.29 21.34
N VAL A 192 0.39 -3.85 20.34
CA VAL A 192 -0.25 -4.61 19.27
C VAL A 192 -0.17 -6.09 19.63
N LEU A 193 -1.33 -6.74 19.70
CA LEU A 193 -1.41 -8.20 19.75
C LEU A 193 -1.19 -8.72 18.33
N ALA A 194 -0.10 -9.45 18.13
CA ALA A 194 0.31 -9.98 16.84
C ALA A 194 0.35 -11.50 16.85
N LEU A 195 -0.15 -12.10 15.78
CA LEU A 195 0.03 -13.50 15.45
C LEU A 195 1.37 -13.69 14.74
N VAL A 196 2.20 -14.58 15.25
CA VAL A 196 3.51 -14.91 14.70
C VAL A 196 3.47 -16.34 14.17
N PRO A 197 3.59 -16.53 12.84
CA PRO A 197 3.81 -17.86 12.29
C PRO A 197 5.27 -18.27 12.55
N ALA A 198 5.47 -19.36 13.28
CA ALA A 198 6.77 -19.97 13.56
C ALA A 198 6.82 -21.38 12.95
N GLY A 199 6.66 -21.44 11.62
CA GLY A 199 6.57 -22.69 10.87
C GLY A 199 5.24 -23.40 11.13
N TRP A 200 5.29 -24.57 11.75
CA TRP A 200 4.09 -25.38 12.06
C TRP A 200 3.28 -24.82 13.25
N TYR A 201 3.90 -23.99 14.08
CA TYR A 201 3.27 -23.43 15.27
C TYR A 201 2.91 -21.95 15.06
N TRP A 202 1.75 -21.59 15.58
CA TRP A 202 1.24 -20.22 15.58
C TRP A 202 1.08 -19.77 17.03
N PHE A 203 1.66 -18.65 17.39
CA PHE A 203 1.48 -18.08 18.72
C PHE A 203 1.22 -16.59 18.65
N THR A 204 0.57 -16.06 19.69
CA THR A 204 0.30 -14.63 19.80
C THR A 204 1.28 -13.98 20.75
N VAL A 205 1.82 -12.82 20.38
CA VAL A 205 2.69 -12.00 21.22
C VAL A 205 2.11 -10.59 21.28
N LYS A 206 2.12 -9.97 22.46
CA LYS A 206 1.83 -8.54 22.61
C LYS A 206 3.13 -7.78 22.57
N LEU A 207 3.29 -6.90 21.59
CA LEU A 207 4.48 -6.07 21.43
C LEU A 207 4.13 -4.60 21.55
N PRO A 208 5.03 -3.76 22.10
CA PRO A 208 4.95 -2.31 21.92
C PRO A 208 4.82 -1.95 20.44
N ALA A 209 3.98 -0.96 20.13
CA ALA A 209 3.68 -0.53 18.76
C ALA A 209 4.96 -0.19 17.98
N TRP A 210 5.92 0.48 18.60
CA TRP A 210 7.20 0.82 17.96
C TRP A 210 8.02 -0.41 17.55
N ILE A 211 8.00 -1.51 18.33
CA ILE A 211 8.65 -2.77 17.94
C ILE A 211 7.90 -3.40 16.78
N PHE A 212 6.57 -3.52 16.90
CA PHE A 212 5.74 -4.14 15.88
C PHE A 212 5.87 -3.41 14.53
N LEU A 213 5.74 -2.09 14.54
CA LEU A 213 5.83 -1.24 13.36
C LEU A 213 7.25 -1.16 12.81
N GLY A 214 8.27 -1.14 13.67
CA GLY A 214 9.68 -1.21 13.23
C GLY A 214 9.99 -2.51 12.51
N VAL A 215 9.57 -3.65 13.08
CA VAL A 215 9.68 -4.97 12.42
C VAL A 215 8.88 -4.99 11.12
N TYR A 216 7.67 -4.43 11.11
CA TYR A 216 6.86 -4.33 9.90
C TYR A 216 7.58 -3.58 8.78
N VAL A 217 8.09 -2.36 9.04
CA VAL A 217 8.80 -1.56 8.04
C VAL A 217 10.03 -2.31 7.53
N VAL A 218 10.82 -2.92 8.43
CA VAL A 218 12.01 -3.69 8.03
C VAL A 218 11.61 -4.88 7.16
N LEU A 219 10.64 -5.69 7.57
CA LEU A 219 10.22 -6.87 6.81
C LEU A 219 9.59 -6.46 5.47
N GLN A 220 8.76 -5.42 5.44
CA GLN A 220 8.12 -4.94 4.22
C GLN A 220 9.15 -4.49 3.16
N ASN A 221 10.26 -3.90 3.60
CA ASN A 221 11.34 -3.46 2.72
C ASN A 221 12.37 -4.59 2.41
N ALA A 222 12.61 -5.51 3.34
CA ALA A 222 13.63 -6.56 3.20
C ALA A 222 13.12 -7.84 2.52
N PHE A 223 11.86 -8.20 2.73
CA PHE A 223 11.30 -9.47 2.22
C PHE A 223 11.23 -9.52 0.68
N PRO A 224 10.88 -8.43 -0.04
CA PRO A 224 10.99 -8.40 -1.51
C PRO A 224 12.43 -8.54 -2.02
N VAL A 225 13.42 -7.97 -1.31
CA VAL A 225 14.85 -8.10 -1.64
C VAL A 225 15.29 -9.56 -1.50
N LEU A 226 14.91 -10.23 -0.42
CA LEU A 226 15.21 -11.65 -0.18
C LEU A 226 14.45 -12.57 -1.15
N GLY A 227 13.19 -12.27 -1.47
CA GLY A 227 12.38 -13.02 -2.44
C GLY A 227 12.85 -12.86 -3.89
N GLY A 228 13.46 -11.72 -4.23
CA GLY A 228 14.11 -11.47 -5.52
C GLY A 228 15.33 -12.36 -5.77
N PHE A 229 16.05 -12.77 -4.73
CA PHE A 229 17.12 -13.78 -4.84
C PHE A 229 16.59 -15.21 -5.05
N VAL A 230 15.32 -15.48 -4.72
CA VAL A 230 14.67 -16.80 -4.83
C VAL A 230 13.85 -16.96 -6.11
N SER A 231 13.45 -15.86 -6.76
CA SER A 231 12.51 -15.85 -7.89
C SER A 231 13.19 -15.49 -9.22
N SER A 232 14.08 -16.36 -9.70
CA SER A 232 14.71 -16.23 -11.03
C SER A 232 13.78 -16.66 -12.18
N GLY A 233 12.59 -16.07 -12.32
CA GLY A 233 11.71 -16.44 -13.45
C GLY A 233 10.29 -15.90 -13.56
N GLY A 234 9.87 -14.89 -12.81
CA GLY A 234 8.51 -14.35 -12.95
C GLY A 234 8.43 -12.90 -12.50
N SER A 235 7.70 -12.08 -13.27
CA SER A 235 7.51 -10.64 -13.08
C SER A 235 7.33 -10.30 -11.61
N THR A 236 8.37 -9.74 -11.00
CA THR A 236 8.31 -9.19 -9.66
C THR A 236 7.23 -8.13 -9.67
N SER A 237 6.12 -8.37 -8.97
CA SER A 237 5.22 -7.30 -8.57
C SER A 237 6.09 -6.23 -7.92
N ALA A 238 6.24 -5.08 -8.59
CA ALA A 238 7.04 -3.96 -8.14
C ALA A 238 6.39 -3.39 -6.86
N VAL A 239 6.63 -4.06 -5.74
CA VAL A 239 6.20 -3.59 -4.43
C VAL A 239 7.15 -2.45 -4.10
N ALA A 240 6.68 -1.23 -4.33
CA ALA A 240 7.40 0.02 -4.13
C ALA A 240 7.76 0.21 -2.65
N TYR A 241 8.84 -0.43 -2.21
CA TYR A 241 9.34 -0.38 -0.82
C TYR A 241 9.62 1.08 -0.39
N LEU A 242 10.13 1.90 -1.32
CA LEU A 242 10.30 3.35 -1.09
C LEU A 242 8.98 4.10 -0.96
N ALA A 243 7.90 3.62 -1.55
CA ALA A 243 6.57 4.18 -1.28
C ALA A 243 6.10 3.87 0.14
N HIS A 244 6.41 2.69 0.68
CA HIS A 244 6.12 2.38 2.08
C HIS A 244 6.96 3.22 3.03
N LEU A 245 8.26 3.31 2.79
CA LEU A 245 9.16 4.10 3.64
C LEU A 245 8.82 5.60 3.56
N GLY A 246 8.65 6.13 2.36
CA GLY A 246 8.26 7.53 2.13
C GLY A 246 6.89 7.84 2.73
N GLY A 247 5.91 6.95 2.57
CA GLY A 247 4.62 7.06 3.22
C GLY A 247 4.76 7.12 4.74
N PHE A 248 5.49 6.18 5.35
CA PHE A 248 5.70 6.10 6.81
C PHE A 248 6.31 7.38 7.38
N VAL A 249 7.42 7.84 6.78
CA VAL A 249 8.10 9.08 7.19
C VAL A 249 7.21 10.29 6.94
N GLY A 250 6.50 10.34 5.80
CA GLY A 250 5.52 11.39 5.50
C GLY A 250 4.40 11.44 6.54
N GLY A 251 3.92 10.29 7.01
CA GLY A 251 2.93 10.19 8.08
C GLY A 251 3.43 10.71 9.42
N MET A 252 4.66 10.35 9.80
CA MET A 252 5.32 10.91 10.98
C MET A 252 5.47 12.43 10.90
N ALA A 253 5.80 12.97 9.72
CA ALA A 253 5.96 14.41 9.53
C ALA A 253 4.60 15.14 9.56
N PHE A 254 3.62 14.64 8.81
CA PHE A 254 2.34 15.32 8.62
C PHE A 254 1.40 15.23 9.80
N ILE A 255 1.53 14.21 10.66
CA ILE A 255 0.58 14.05 11.77
C ILE A 255 0.54 15.29 12.68
N HIS A 256 1.67 15.99 12.85
CA HIS A 256 1.78 17.20 13.66
C HIS A 256 1.12 18.45 13.05
N LEU A 257 0.76 18.41 11.75
CA LEU A 257 0.15 19.54 11.06
C LEU A 257 -1.36 19.64 11.29
N PHE A 258 -1.97 18.58 11.83
CA PHE A 258 -3.42 18.50 12.01
C PHE A 258 -3.81 18.69 13.47
N PRO A 259 -4.92 19.39 13.75
CA PRO A 259 -5.46 19.46 15.11
C PRO A 259 -5.90 18.08 15.58
N HIS A 260 -5.76 17.86 16.88
CA HIS A 260 -5.95 16.56 17.51
C HIS A 260 -7.10 16.59 18.52
N ARG A 261 -8.15 15.81 18.29
CA ARG A 261 -9.33 15.71 19.18
C ARG A 261 -9.03 14.94 20.46
N PRO A 262 -9.38 15.43 21.66
CA PRO A 262 -9.13 14.71 22.91
C PRO A 262 -9.69 13.29 22.87
N LEU A 263 -8.98 12.35 23.48
CA LEU A 263 -9.43 10.96 23.57
C LEU A 263 -10.74 10.91 24.36
N LEU A 264 -11.85 10.65 23.67
CA LEU A 264 -13.20 10.70 24.25
C LEU A 264 -13.38 9.74 25.45
N HIS A 265 -12.62 8.64 25.52
CA HIS A 265 -12.66 7.73 26.67
C HIS A 265 -11.94 8.29 27.91
N ARG A 266 -10.93 9.16 27.74
CA ARG A 266 -10.33 9.92 28.85
C ARG A 266 -11.31 10.96 29.34
N ALA A 267 -11.94 11.70 28.43
CA ALA A 267 -12.99 12.66 28.79
C ALA A 267 -14.15 11.98 29.54
N ARG A 268 -14.58 10.78 29.10
CA ARG A 268 -15.64 10.03 29.79
C ARG A 268 -15.23 9.48 31.16
N ARG A 269 -13.95 9.12 31.35
CA ARG A 269 -13.43 8.73 32.68
C ARG A 269 -13.26 9.93 33.58
N GLU A 270 -12.70 11.04 33.09
CA GLU A 270 -12.55 12.29 33.84
C GLU A 270 -13.92 12.82 34.29
N ILE A 271 -14.94 12.84 33.43
CA ILE A 271 -16.32 13.18 33.81
C ILE A 271 -16.87 12.20 34.86
N SER A 272 -16.64 10.89 34.68
CA SER A 272 -17.08 9.88 35.64
C SER A 272 -16.40 10.00 37.01
N ASP A 273 -15.13 10.41 37.03
CA ASP A 273 -14.35 10.57 38.26
C ASP A 273 -14.69 11.91 38.94
N GLU A 274 -14.89 13.00 38.18
CA GLU A 274 -15.40 14.29 38.71
C GLU A 274 -16.83 14.16 39.28
N ASP A 275 -17.72 13.43 38.60
CA ASP A 275 -19.07 13.16 39.10
C ASP A 275 -19.05 12.24 40.33
N ALA A 276 -18.03 11.38 40.49
CA ALA A 276 -17.87 10.55 41.68
C ALA A 276 -17.35 11.35 42.88
N ASP A 277 -16.49 12.35 42.65
CA ASP A 277 -15.95 13.23 43.70
C ASP A 277 -16.95 14.29 44.17
N LEU A 278 -17.98 14.61 43.37
CA LEU A 278 -19.08 15.54 43.72
C LEU A 278 -20.19 14.91 44.59
N VAL A 279 -20.10 13.61 44.90
CA VAL A 279 -21.12 12.85 45.68
C VAL A 279 -20.71 12.64 47.15
N ILE A 280 -19.71 13.36 47.67
CA ILE A 280 -19.25 13.26 49.07
C ILE A 280 -19.79 14.40 49.94
#